data_AF-A0A8J6URD7-F1
#
_entry.id   AF-A0A8J6URD7-F1
#
_cell.length_a   1.000
_cell.length_b   1.000
_cell.length_c   1.000
_cell.angle_alpha   90.00
_cell.angle_beta   90.00
_cell.angle_gamma   90.00
#
_symmetry.space_group_name_H-M   'P 1'
#
loop_
_entity.id
_entity.type
_entity.pdbx_description
1 polymer ?
#
loop_
_entity_poly.entity_id
_entity_poly.type
_entity_poly.pdbx_seq_one_letter_code
_entity_poly.pdbx_strand_id
1 'polypeptide(L)'
;MNSSTTYRIRKGFLIPMAITVVLGVALLLIGMAVQLPAGRLYLLAAFIAPALLIFIESSRRRVHLHNDHILMERTLGKKQLLFSELTSVDAVRVRKRVFISLTTENSFMIISNSYDRFDELVRRLIDLVPQPTLSNEARELAADPPRKCSDIFSAWLAVAVLLLVIAVQLRSIF
;
A
#
# COMPACT_ATOMS: atom_id res chain seq x y z
N MET A 1 -25.91 11.33 -11.53
CA MET A 1 -24.58 11.67 -10.99
C MET A 1 -23.95 10.39 -10.47
N ASN A 2 -22.98 9.82 -11.18
CA ASN A 2 -22.32 8.58 -10.77
C ASN A 2 -21.28 8.92 -9.71
N SER A 3 -21.66 8.77 -8.44
CA SER A 3 -20.84 9.09 -7.28
C SER A 3 -19.68 8.09 -7.12
N SER A 4 -18.62 8.25 -7.91
CA SER A 4 -17.43 7.40 -7.78
C SER A 4 -16.61 7.84 -6.55
N THR A 5 -16.42 6.92 -5.61
CA THR A 5 -15.58 7.19 -4.41
C THR A 5 -14.20 6.59 -4.64
N THR A 6 -13.17 7.45 -4.54
CA THR A 6 -11.78 7.04 -4.75
C THR A 6 -11.07 6.83 -3.42
N TYR A 7 -10.45 5.67 -3.28
CA TYR A 7 -9.65 5.27 -2.13
C TYR A 7 -8.18 5.11 -2.55
N ARG A 8 -7.27 5.66 -1.73
CA ARG A 8 -5.81 5.63 -1.96
C ARG A 8 -5.11 4.97 -0.78
N ILE A 9 -3.85 4.58 -0.94
CA ILE A 9 -3.06 4.07 0.19
C ILE A 9 -2.91 5.16 1.28
N ARG A 10 -2.96 4.74 2.55
CA ARG A 10 -2.89 5.64 3.72
C ARG A 10 -1.64 6.52 3.69
N LYS A 11 -1.83 7.83 3.86
CA LYS A 11 -0.73 8.81 3.99
C LYS A 11 0.21 8.47 5.15
N GLY A 12 -0.32 7.92 6.26
CA GLY A 12 0.48 7.50 7.41
C GLY A 12 1.57 6.46 7.08
N PHE A 13 1.40 5.69 6.02
CA PHE A 13 2.44 4.79 5.49
C PHE A 13 3.26 5.45 4.37
N LEU A 14 2.60 6.17 3.45
CA LEU A 14 3.27 6.79 2.30
C LEU A 14 4.29 7.86 2.69
N ILE A 15 4.00 8.67 3.73
CA ILE A 15 4.88 9.75 4.18
C ILE A 15 6.23 9.22 4.67
N PRO A 16 6.30 8.32 5.68
CA PRO A 16 7.59 7.80 6.14
C PRO A 16 8.32 7.02 5.05
N MET A 17 7.61 6.31 4.16
CA MET A 17 8.22 5.67 2.99
C MET A 17 8.85 6.69 2.03
N ALA A 18 8.16 7.80 1.73
CA ALA A 18 8.70 8.87 0.88
C ALA A 18 9.98 9.46 1.48
N ILE A 19 9.95 9.77 2.79
CA ILE A 19 11.11 10.28 3.52
C ILE A 19 12.26 9.27 3.46
N THR A 20 11.98 7.98 3.67
CA THR A 20 12.98 6.91 3.61
C THR A 20 13.67 6.86 2.24
N VAL A 21 12.89 6.95 1.16
CA VAL A 21 13.42 6.96 -0.22
C VAL A 21 14.28 8.22 -0.45
N VAL A 22 13.80 9.39 -0.05
CA VAL A 22 14.54 10.66 -0.20
C VAL A 22 15.86 10.64 0.57
N LEU A 23 15.84 10.19 1.83
CA LEU A 23 17.05 10.06 2.65
C LEU A 23 18.02 9.02 2.08
N GLY A 24 17.50 7.89 1.58
CA GLY A 24 18.33 6.90 0.91
C GLY A 24 19.04 7.48 -0.32
N VAL A 25 18.30 8.18 -1.19
CA VAL A 25 18.86 8.84 -2.37
C VAL A 25 19.89 9.90 -1.96
N ALA A 26 19.59 10.72 -0.95
CA ALA A 26 20.53 11.70 -0.43
C ALA A 26 21.82 11.05 0.09
N LEU A 27 21.71 9.96 0.86
CA LEU A 27 22.87 9.21 1.35
C LEU A 27 23.70 8.62 0.20
N LEU A 28 23.05 8.13 -0.86
CA LEU A 28 23.73 7.63 -2.05
C LEU A 28 24.51 8.73 -2.76
N LEU A 29 23.91 9.91 -2.93
CA LEU A 29 24.55 11.08 -3.54
C LEU A 29 25.74 11.59 -2.69
N ILE A 30 25.58 11.66 -1.37
CA ILE A 30 26.66 11.99 -0.44
C ILE A 30 27.79 10.97 -0.57
N GLY A 31 27.44 9.67 -0.61
CA GLY A 31 28.42 8.60 -0.77
C GLY A 31 29.22 8.69 -2.07
N MET A 32 28.58 9.11 -3.16
CA MET A 32 29.24 9.37 -4.43
C MET A 32 30.17 10.60 -4.34
N ALA A 33 29.71 11.69 -3.73
CA ALA A 33 30.51 12.91 -3.55
C ALA A 33 31.78 12.68 -2.70
N VAL A 34 31.70 11.79 -1.72
CA VAL A 34 32.78 11.43 -0.79
C VAL A 34 33.63 10.26 -1.33
N GLN A 35 33.34 9.77 -2.54
CA GLN A 35 34.05 8.66 -3.19
C GLN A 35 34.10 7.38 -2.33
N LEU A 36 32.97 7.01 -1.72
CA LEU A 36 32.87 5.75 -0.99
C LEU A 36 33.20 4.55 -1.90
N PRO A 37 33.74 3.45 -1.34
CA PRO A 37 34.00 2.24 -2.11
C PRO A 37 32.76 1.77 -2.88
N ALA A 38 32.93 1.45 -4.16
CA ALA A 38 31.82 1.10 -5.07
C ALA A 38 30.89 0.02 -4.51
N GLY A 39 31.44 -0.98 -3.79
CA GLY A 39 30.64 -2.03 -3.15
C GLY A 39 29.62 -1.51 -2.14
N ARG A 40 29.94 -0.45 -1.38
CA ARG A 40 29.00 0.17 -0.43
C ARG A 40 27.90 0.93 -1.17
N LEU A 41 28.24 1.61 -2.27
CA LEU A 41 27.27 2.30 -3.12
C LEU A 41 26.31 1.32 -3.79
N TYR A 42 26.81 0.20 -4.30
CA TYR A 42 25.98 -0.84 -4.91
C TYR A 42 25.06 -1.51 -3.89
N LEU A 43 25.56 -1.82 -2.68
CA LEU A 43 24.72 -2.31 -1.59
C LEU A 43 23.62 -1.33 -1.26
N LEU A 44 23.96 -0.05 -1.06
CA LEU A 44 22.99 0.99 -0.72
C LEU A 44 21.93 1.14 -1.84
N ALA A 45 22.35 1.17 -3.10
CA ALA A 45 21.44 1.23 -4.24
C ALA A 45 20.53 -0.01 -4.31
N ALA A 46 21.07 -1.20 -4.07
CA ALA A 46 20.30 -2.45 -4.05
C ALA A 46 19.24 -2.48 -2.93
N PHE A 47 19.48 -1.82 -1.79
CA PHE A 47 18.48 -1.66 -0.73
C PHE A 47 17.45 -0.57 -1.02
N ILE A 48 17.85 0.55 -1.65
CA ILE A 48 16.94 1.66 -1.96
C ILE A 48 16.02 1.32 -3.13
N ALA A 49 16.51 0.60 -4.14
CA ALA A 49 15.75 0.33 -5.36
C ALA A 49 14.40 -0.37 -5.10
N PRO A 50 14.31 -1.45 -4.29
CA PRO A 50 13.03 -2.05 -3.92
C PRO A 50 12.11 -1.08 -3.16
N ALA A 51 12.67 -0.28 -2.24
CA ALA A 51 11.88 0.71 -1.49
C ALA A 51 11.28 1.79 -2.41
N LEU A 52 12.05 2.24 -3.40
CA LEU A 52 11.60 3.17 -4.43
C LEU A 52 10.49 2.57 -5.29
N LEU A 53 10.66 1.33 -5.75
CA LEU A 53 9.63 0.63 -6.54
C LEU A 53 8.33 0.45 -5.75
N ILE A 54 8.42 0.01 -4.48
CA ILE A 54 7.26 -0.12 -3.59
C ILE A 54 6.59 1.23 -3.36
N PHE A 55 7.37 2.31 -3.19
CA PHE A 55 6.84 3.66 -3.01
C PHE A 55 6.08 4.13 -4.26
N ILE A 56 6.65 3.95 -5.45
CA ILE A 56 6.00 4.29 -6.72
C ILE A 56 4.70 3.51 -6.87
N GLU A 57 4.74 2.18 -6.70
CA GLU A 57 3.54 1.33 -6.78
C GLU A 57 2.47 1.75 -5.78
N SER A 58 2.86 1.98 -4.53
CA SER A 58 1.91 2.36 -3.47
C SER A 58 1.33 3.76 -3.67
N SER A 59 2.09 4.70 -4.24
CA SER A 59 1.64 6.07 -4.51
C SER A 59 0.67 6.17 -5.68
N ARG A 60 0.83 5.28 -6.68
CA ARG A 60 -0.01 5.23 -7.88
C ARG A 60 -1.24 4.34 -7.71
N ARG A 61 -1.21 3.40 -6.76
CA ARG A 61 -2.31 2.47 -6.53
C ARG A 61 -3.57 3.17 -6.00
N ARG A 62 -4.67 2.99 -6.72
CA ARG A 62 -5.99 3.59 -6.41
C ARG A 62 -7.09 2.56 -6.60
N VAL A 63 -8.11 2.64 -5.76
CA VAL A 63 -9.35 1.87 -5.90
C VAL A 63 -10.49 2.85 -6.09
N HIS A 64 -11.22 2.68 -7.17
CA HIS A 64 -12.41 3.44 -7.52
C HIS A 64 -13.60 2.52 -7.34
N LEU A 65 -14.49 2.89 -6.43
CA LEU A 65 -15.75 2.19 -6.22
C LEU A 65 -16.86 2.95 -6.96
N HIS A 66 -17.47 2.27 -7.93
CA HIS A 66 -18.67 2.72 -8.63
C HIS A 66 -19.85 1.87 -8.14
N ASN A 67 -21.07 2.21 -8.55
CA ASN A 67 -22.28 1.53 -8.09
C ASN A 67 -22.43 0.11 -8.67
N ASP A 68 -21.83 -0.13 -9.84
CA ASP A 68 -21.96 -1.35 -10.64
C ASP A 68 -20.65 -2.13 -10.77
N HIS A 69 -19.51 -1.46 -10.55
CA HIS A 69 -18.19 -2.06 -10.70
C HIS A 69 -17.15 -1.48 -9.75
N ILE A 70 -16.07 -2.23 -9.56
CA ILE A 70 -14.87 -1.80 -8.87
C ILE A 70 -13.69 -1.76 -9.85
N LEU A 71 -12.94 -0.66 -9.80
CA LEU A 71 -11.75 -0.45 -10.63
C LEU A 71 -10.53 -0.23 -9.75
N MET A 72 -9.49 -1.01 -9.97
CA MET A 72 -8.20 -0.89 -9.31
C MET A 72 -7.14 -0.45 -10.32
N GLU A 73 -6.57 0.73 -10.10
CA GLU A 73 -5.41 1.22 -10.83
C GLU A 73 -4.12 0.76 -10.13
N ARG A 74 -3.20 0.20 -10.91
CA ARG A 74 -1.86 -0.25 -10.50
C ARG A 74 -0.83 0.41 -11.42
N THR A 75 0.45 0.37 -11.08
CA THR A 75 1.47 1.01 -11.95
C THR A 75 1.55 0.38 -13.34
N LEU A 76 1.27 -0.93 -13.43
CA LEU A 76 1.32 -1.69 -14.68
C LEU A 76 -0.05 -1.89 -15.37
N GLY A 77 -1.11 -1.20 -14.93
CA GLY A 77 -2.40 -1.29 -15.62
C GLY A 77 -3.61 -1.04 -14.73
N LYS A 78 -4.80 -1.24 -15.31
CA LYS A 78 -6.09 -1.12 -14.62
C LYS A 78 -6.78 -2.46 -14.63
N LYS A 79 -7.40 -2.81 -13.51
CA LYS A 79 -8.22 -4.01 -13.39
C LYS A 79 -9.62 -3.62 -12.94
N GLN A 80 -10.63 -3.99 -13.72
CA GLN A 80 -12.03 -3.73 -13.43
C GLN A 80 -12.75 -5.06 -13.19
N LEU A 81 -13.67 -5.09 -12.23
CA LEU A 81 -14.62 -6.18 -12.02
C LEU A 81 -16.03 -5.60 -11.86
N LEU A 82 -16.99 -6.18 -12.59
CA LEU A 82 -18.41 -5.87 -12.44
C LEU A 82 -18.96 -6.66 -11.25
N PHE A 83 -19.81 -6.03 -10.44
CA PHE A 83 -20.40 -6.71 -9.28
C PHE A 83 -21.35 -7.84 -9.68
N SER A 84 -21.96 -7.75 -10.87
CA SER A 84 -22.80 -8.81 -11.44
C SER A 84 -22.02 -10.07 -11.84
N GLU A 85 -20.71 -9.97 -12.05
CA GLU A 85 -19.84 -11.09 -12.46
C GLU A 85 -19.16 -11.76 -11.25
N LEU A 86 -19.37 -11.24 -10.05
CA LEU A 86 -18.77 -11.79 -8.84
C LEU A 86 -19.36 -13.15 -8.52
N THR A 87 -18.47 -14.13 -8.34
CA THR A 87 -18.80 -15.48 -7.91
C THR A 87 -18.61 -15.65 -6.41
N SER A 88 -17.57 -15.04 -5.84
CA SER A 88 -17.33 -15.01 -4.40
C SER A 88 -16.71 -13.70 -3.92
N VAL A 89 -17.06 -13.32 -2.70
CA VAL A 89 -16.41 -12.24 -1.95
C VAL A 89 -16.06 -12.74 -0.57
N ASP A 90 -14.76 -12.95 -0.37
CA ASP A 90 -14.20 -13.57 0.82
C ASP A 90 -13.36 -12.57 1.60
N ALA A 91 -13.34 -12.70 2.92
CA ALA A 91 -12.48 -11.91 3.78
C ALA A 91 -11.58 -12.80 4.65
N VAL A 92 -10.29 -12.45 4.70
CA VAL A 92 -9.30 -13.14 5.52
C VAL A 92 -8.63 -12.12 6.44
N ARG A 93 -8.66 -12.41 7.75
CA ARG A 93 -7.98 -11.63 8.78
C ARG A 93 -6.76 -12.42 9.29
N VAL A 94 -5.57 -11.84 9.13
CA VAL A 94 -4.31 -12.36 9.67
C VAL A 94 -3.74 -11.33 10.64
N ARG A 95 -3.91 -11.58 11.95
CA ARG A 95 -3.59 -10.61 13.03
C ARG A 95 -4.27 -9.26 12.77
N LYS A 96 -3.50 -8.20 12.51
CA LYS A 96 -3.98 -6.84 12.22
C LYS A 96 -4.13 -6.55 10.72
N ARG A 97 -3.84 -7.53 9.85
CA ARG A 97 -3.96 -7.40 8.39
C ARG A 97 -5.25 -8.05 7.93
N VAL A 98 -5.97 -7.36 7.07
CA VAL A 98 -7.20 -7.85 6.46
C VAL A 98 -7.05 -7.79 4.96
N PHE A 99 -7.54 -8.84 4.31
CA PHE A 99 -7.59 -9.01 2.87
C PHE A 99 -9.02 -9.38 2.48
N ILE A 100 -9.57 -8.69 1.49
CA ILE A 100 -10.82 -9.03 0.83
C ILE A 100 -10.47 -9.50 -0.57
N SER A 101 -10.97 -10.66 -0.94
CA SER A 101 -10.86 -11.21 -2.29
C SER A 101 -12.21 -11.11 -2.98
N LEU A 102 -12.23 -10.47 -4.14
CA LEU A 102 -13.35 -10.41 -5.06
C LEU A 102 -13.02 -11.36 -6.21
N THR A 103 -13.79 -12.42 -6.38
CA THR A 103 -13.54 -13.46 -7.39
C THR A 103 -14.66 -13.43 -8.43
N THR A 104 -14.30 -13.58 -9.69
CA THR A 104 -15.17 -13.86 -10.84
C THR A 104 -14.70 -15.17 -11.48
N GLU A 105 -15.41 -15.69 -12.47
CA GLU A 105 -15.01 -16.92 -13.16
C GLU A 105 -13.60 -16.83 -13.77
N ASN A 106 -13.25 -15.66 -14.33
CA ASN A 106 -12.03 -15.45 -15.10
C ASN A 106 -11.00 -14.56 -14.38
N SER A 107 -11.30 -14.07 -13.18
CA SER A 107 -10.44 -13.10 -12.52
C SER A 107 -10.64 -13.01 -11.02
N PHE A 108 -9.66 -12.43 -10.32
CA PHE A 108 -9.80 -12.09 -8.91
C PHE A 108 -9.12 -10.75 -8.59
N MET A 109 -9.61 -10.04 -7.57
CA MET A 109 -9.07 -8.78 -7.09
C MET A 109 -8.95 -8.81 -5.57
N ILE A 110 -7.74 -8.54 -5.06
CA ILE A 110 -7.47 -8.53 -3.62
C ILE A 110 -7.28 -7.09 -3.15
N ILE A 111 -8.05 -6.70 -2.14
CA ILE A 111 -8.00 -5.41 -1.46
C ILE A 111 -7.54 -5.66 -0.02
N SER A 112 -6.55 -4.90 0.45
CA SER A 112 -6.07 -5.00 1.83
C SER A 112 -6.44 -3.76 2.65
N ASN A 113 -6.37 -3.85 3.97
CA ASN A 113 -6.60 -2.72 4.88
C ASN A 113 -5.50 -1.63 4.89
N SER A 114 -4.71 -1.54 3.81
CA SER A 114 -3.70 -0.51 3.59
C SER A 114 -4.27 0.78 2.95
N TYR A 115 -5.52 0.74 2.45
CA TYR A 115 -6.21 1.92 1.93
C TYR A 115 -6.68 2.84 3.05
N ASP A 116 -6.72 4.13 2.74
CA ASP A 116 -7.32 5.15 3.56
C ASP A 116 -8.84 4.98 3.57
N ARG A 117 -9.47 5.28 4.72
CA ARG A 117 -10.91 5.04 4.94
C ARG A 117 -11.35 3.63 4.52
N PHE A 118 -10.53 2.63 4.87
CA PHE A 118 -10.79 1.24 4.50
C PHE A 118 -12.13 0.73 5.04
N ASP A 119 -12.51 1.15 6.23
CA ASP A 119 -13.84 0.91 6.81
C ASP A 119 -14.97 1.42 5.91
N GLU A 120 -14.88 2.63 5.37
CA GLU A 120 -15.84 3.17 4.40
C GLU A 120 -15.85 2.34 3.11
N LEU A 121 -14.66 1.98 2.60
CA LEU A 121 -14.52 1.14 1.40
C LEU A 121 -15.23 -0.21 1.58
N VAL A 122 -14.99 -0.90 2.69
CA VAL A 122 -15.55 -2.23 2.94
C VAL A 122 -17.07 -2.17 3.09
N ARG A 123 -17.59 -1.21 3.86
CA ARG A 123 -19.04 -1.03 4.03
C ARG A 123 -19.73 -0.81 2.70
N ARG A 124 -19.25 0.17 1.92
CA ARG A 124 -19.84 0.44 0.59
C ARG A 124 -19.69 -0.75 -0.37
N LEU A 125 -18.57 -1.47 -0.34
CA LEU A 125 -18.38 -2.64 -1.19
C LEU A 125 -19.43 -3.71 -0.89
N ILE A 126 -19.66 -3.99 0.40
CA ILE A 126 -20.61 -5.01 0.85
C ILE A 126 -22.06 -4.61 0.56
N ASP A 127 -22.37 -3.31 0.63
CA ASP A 127 -23.70 -2.78 0.28
C ASP A 127 -24.01 -2.91 -1.23
N LEU A 128 -22.99 -2.89 -2.10
CA LEU A 128 -23.15 -2.91 -3.56
C LEU A 128 -23.06 -4.31 -4.17
N VAL A 129 -22.41 -5.25 -3.47
CA VAL A 129 -22.19 -6.62 -3.95
C VAL A 129 -23.44 -7.48 -3.73
N PRO A 130 -23.78 -8.42 -4.64
CA PRO A 130 -24.88 -9.36 -4.42
C PRO A 130 -24.70 -10.18 -3.14
N GLN A 131 -25.69 -10.11 -2.24
CA GLN A 131 -25.71 -10.84 -0.96
C GLN A 131 -25.37 -12.35 -1.00
N PRO A 132 -25.79 -13.14 -2.03
CA PRO A 132 -25.43 -14.56 -2.09
C PRO A 132 -23.94 -14.81 -2.33
N THR A 133 -23.20 -13.83 -2.85
CA THR A 133 -21.76 -13.97 -3.15
C THR A 133 -20.87 -13.67 -1.94
N LEU A 134 -21.44 -13.10 -0.87
CA LEU A 134 -20.70 -12.70 0.33
C LEU A 134 -20.50 -13.87 1.29
N SER A 135 -19.25 -14.11 1.68
CA SER A 135 -18.91 -15.02 2.76
C SER A 135 -19.36 -14.46 4.13
N ASN A 136 -19.49 -15.32 5.13
CA ASN A 136 -19.85 -14.90 6.49
C ASN A 136 -18.79 -13.97 7.09
N GLU A 137 -17.51 -14.26 6.84
CA GLU A 137 -16.36 -13.49 7.30
C GLU A 137 -16.35 -12.09 6.67
N ALA A 138 -16.76 -11.98 5.40
CA ALA A 138 -16.90 -10.69 4.72
C ALA A 138 -17.97 -9.82 5.39
N ARG A 139 -19.12 -10.42 5.75
CA ARG A 139 -20.20 -9.72 6.48
C ARG A 139 -19.76 -9.27 7.87
N GLU A 140 -19.10 -10.13 8.63
CA GLU A 140 -18.56 -9.78 9.95
C GLU A 140 -17.53 -8.65 9.88
N LEU A 141 -16.70 -8.63 8.83
CA LEU A 141 -15.73 -7.57 8.61
C LEU A 141 -16.38 -6.19 8.36
N ALA A 142 -17.57 -6.15 7.75
CA ALA A 142 -18.35 -4.91 7.57
C ALA A 142 -18.79 -4.33 8.91
N ALA A 143 -19.18 -5.21 9.83
CA ALA A 143 -19.68 -4.86 11.15
C ALA A 143 -18.54 -4.30 12.03
N ASP A 144 -17.38 -4.95 12.05
CA ASP A 144 -16.19 -4.52 12.81
C ASP A 144 -14.91 -4.46 11.95
N PRO A 145 -14.74 -3.39 11.14
CA PRO A 145 -13.55 -3.22 10.32
C PRO A 145 -12.34 -2.84 11.21
N PRO A 146 -11.24 -3.62 11.18
CA PRO A 146 -10.14 -3.41 12.12
C PRO A 146 -9.31 -2.19 11.72
N ARG A 147 -9.04 -1.34 12.71
CA ARG A 147 -8.16 -0.18 12.57
C ARG A 147 -6.70 -0.62 12.62
N LYS A 148 -6.00 -0.50 11.50
CA LYS A 148 -4.56 -0.80 11.40
C LYS A 148 -3.70 0.41 11.76
N CYS A 149 -2.80 0.26 12.74
CA CYS A 149 -1.74 1.23 13.07
C CYS A 149 -0.30 0.69 12.93
N SER A 150 -0.10 -0.63 12.77
CA SER A 150 1.20 -1.26 13.04
C SER A 150 2.31 -1.03 12.00
N ASP A 151 1.99 -0.94 10.71
CA ASP A 151 3.01 -0.85 9.65
C ASP A 151 3.68 0.55 9.57
N ILE A 152 3.16 1.53 10.33
CA ILE A 152 3.66 2.91 10.36
C ILE A 152 4.96 3.00 11.17
N PHE A 153 5.08 2.22 12.26
CA PHE A 153 6.22 2.29 13.17
C PHE A 153 7.54 1.87 12.51
N SER A 154 7.53 0.75 11.78
CA SER A 154 8.74 0.25 11.10
C SER A 154 9.25 1.21 10.02
N ALA A 155 8.34 1.89 9.31
CA ALA A 155 8.72 2.89 8.32
C ALA A 155 9.38 4.12 8.97
N TRP A 156 8.85 4.58 10.11
CA TRP A 156 9.50 5.66 10.89
C TRP A 156 10.83 5.25 11.51
N LEU A 157 10.96 4.00 11.96
CA LEU A 157 12.24 3.48 12.44
C LEU A 157 13.30 3.51 11.34
N ALA A 158 12.96 3.14 10.11
CA ALA A 158 13.87 3.22 8.96
C ALA A 158 14.32 4.67 8.69
N VAL A 159 13.40 5.64 8.77
CA VAL A 159 13.73 7.08 8.69
C VAL A 159 14.75 7.48 9.76
N ALA A 160 14.52 7.11 11.02
CA ALA A 160 15.42 7.44 12.11
C ALA A 160 16.82 6.83 11.94
N VAL A 161 16.90 5.57 11.50
CA VAL A 161 18.17 4.90 11.20
C VAL A 161 18.91 5.59 10.06
N LEU A 162 18.22 5.93 8.96
CA LEU A 162 18.85 6.64 7.84
C LEU A 162 19.37 8.03 8.24
N LEU A 163 18.61 8.77 9.06
CA LEU A 163 19.07 10.05 9.59
C LEU A 163 20.34 9.88 10.43
N LEU A 164 20.41 8.86 11.28
CA LEU A 164 21.59 8.56 12.08
C LEU A 164 22.80 8.23 11.19
N VAL A 165 22.61 7.38 10.17
CA VAL A 165 23.68 7.02 9.23
C VAL A 165 24.19 8.24 8.48
N ILE A 166 23.28 9.11 8.00
CA ILE A 166 23.65 10.37 7.34
C ILE A 166 24.43 11.27 8.31
N ALA A 167 23.99 11.41 9.56
CA ALA A 167 24.67 12.23 10.56
C ALA A 167 26.09 11.71 10.87
N VAL A 168 26.25 10.39 11.03
CA VAL A 168 27.57 9.76 11.23
C VAL A 168 28.46 9.96 10.00
N GLN A 169 27.91 9.79 8.80
CA GLN A 169 28.65 10.01 7.56
C GLN A 169 29.12 11.47 7.44
N LEU A 170 28.25 12.44 7.71
CA LEU A 170 28.60 13.86 7.69
C LEU A 170 29.65 14.21 8.75
N ARG A 171 29.55 13.66 9.97
CA ARG A 171 30.56 13.82 11.02
C ARG A 171 31.91 13.17 10.66
N SER A 172 31.93 12.15 9.81
CA SER A 172 33.20 11.58 9.35
C SER A 172 33.89 12.44 8.28
N ILE A 173 33.15 13.39 7.67
CA ILE A 173 33.62 14.26 6.59
C ILE A 173 34.12 15.61 7.14
N PHE A 174 33.48 16.14 8.18
CA PHE A 174 33.83 17.40 8.87
C PHE A 174 34.52 17.13 10.20
#